data_AF-A0A1F7GA02-F1
#
_entry.id   AF-A0A1F7GA02-F1
#
_cell.length_a   1.000
_cell.length_b   1.000
_cell.length_c   1.000
_cell.angle_alpha   90.00
_cell.angle_beta   90.00
_cell.angle_gamma   90.00
#
_symmetry.space_group_name_H-M   'P 1'
#
loop_
_entity.id
_entity.type
_entity.pdbx_description
1 polymer ?
#
loop_
_entity_poly.entity_id
_entity_poly.type
_entity_poly.pdbx_seq_one_letter_code
_entity_poly.pdbx_strand_id
1 'polypeptide(L)'
;MTERVEKGKFLGQLKSLFIYRYFHKLGLFESYADPNTKSTIDFWLGNCPRIVYFLDQPRTSSDLTDAAVRFHRGDVRKVTRDPYFKHLFYTGYLIFEHFDQEFINPQVVFFHDAIELRRKQQFNDGYSALDFHNDLITYGLDDGDGLRELVLIVDILTPPAKADDIARDDWIKVKIDNFRSIMDLKARDVSNRYREIFQKDLTIADKEVESLVARIKIIKLADLAANMRETVVDLQRGVDEKHARNGMKDLDWRIEEFRQRLMLIEKYFSGFPLLEQMSGDLRYMEKLIS
;
A
#
# COMPACT_ATOMS: atom_id res chain seq x y z
N MET A 1 -15.32 37.63 10.64
CA MET A 1 -14.15 36.88 11.18
C MET A 1 -14.57 35.62 11.96
N THR A 2 -15.77 35.60 12.54
CA THR A 2 -16.37 34.51 13.34
C THR A 2 -16.81 33.28 12.52
N GLU A 3 -17.33 33.48 11.32
CA GLU A 3 -17.85 32.40 10.45
C GLU A 3 -16.76 31.43 9.94
N ARG A 4 -15.52 31.91 9.72
CA ARG A 4 -14.38 31.06 9.30
C ARG A 4 -13.86 30.17 10.44
N VAL A 5 -13.99 30.61 11.69
CA VAL A 5 -13.53 29.87 12.88
C VAL A 5 -14.51 28.74 13.23
N GLU A 6 -15.80 28.97 13.06
CA GLU A 6 -16.83 27.95 13.26
C GLU A 6 -16.81 26.87 12.18
N LYS A 7 -16.60 27.24 10.91
CA LYS A 7 -16.40 26.27 9.81
C LYS A 7 -15.17 25.39 10.02
N GLY A 8 -14.08 25.96 10.55
CA GLY A 8 -12.85 25.23 10.89
C GLY A 8 -13.03 24.25 12.06
N LYS A 9 -13.78 24.62 13.10
CA LYS A 9 -14.12 23.73 14.23
C LYS A 9 -15.09 22.62 13.85
N PHE A 10 -16.09 22.92 13.02
CA PHE A 10 -17.06 21.94 12.52
C PHE A 10 -16.41 20.91 11.58
N LEU A 11 -15.52 21.35 10.68
CA LEU A 11 -14.69 20.46 9.86
C LEU A 11 -13.70 19.63 10.70
N GLY A 12 -13.15 20.20 11.77
CA GLY A 12 -12.32 19.46 12.73
C GLY A 12 -13.09 18.38 13.49
N GLN A 13 -14.34 18.67 13.89
CA GLN A 13 -15.21 17.71 14.58
C GLN A 13 -15.72 16.60 13.65
N LEU A 14 -16.10 16.92 12.39
CA LEU A 14 -16.50 15.91 11.41
C LEU A 14 -15.34 14.99 11.01
N LYS A 15 -14.14 15.54 10.78
CA LYS A 15 -12.92 14.73 10.58
C LYS A 15 -12.67 13.81 11.76
N SER A 16 -12.86 14.29 12.99
CA SER A 16 -12.66 13.48 14.19
C SER A 16 -13.68 12.35 14.32
N LEU A 17 -14.95 12.54 13.95
CA LEU A 17 -15.99 11.51 14.04
C LEU A 17 -15.85 10.42 12.96
N PHE A 18 -15.43 10.80 11.75
CA PHE A 18 -15.20 9.86 10.64
C PHE A 18 -13.96 8.99 10.90
N ILE A 19 -12.85 9.62 11.29
CA ILE A 19 -11.61 8.92 11.68
C ILE A 19 -11.88 8.05 12.90
N TYR A 20 -12.61 8.56 13.89
CA TYR A 20 -13.07 7.74 15.00
C TYR A 20 -13.83 6.51 14.51
N ARG A 21 -14.83 6.65 13.62
CA ARG A 21 -15.57 5.50 13.08
C ARG A 21 -14.71 4.54 12.26
N TYR A 22 -13.82 5.05 11.42
CA TYR A 22 -12.98 4.24 10.53
C TYR A 22 -11.91 3.48 11.34
N PHE A 23 -11.16 4.17 12.19
CA PHE A 23 -10.15 3.56 13.07
C PHE A 23 -10.79 2.68 14.15
N HIS A 24 -11.98 3.00 14.64
CA HIS A 24 -12.76 2.12 15.52
C HIS A 24 -13.25 0.86 14.79
N LYS A 25 -13.78 0.98 13.56
CA LYS A 25 -14.15 -0.18 12.74
C LYS A 25 -12.96 -1.08 12.43
N LEU A 26 -11.78 -0.50 12.24
CA LEU A 26 -10.53 -1.23 12.04
C LEU A 26 -9.95 -1.86 13.32
N GLY A 27 -10.56 -1.64 14.50
CA GLY A 27 -9.98 -2.06 15.78
C GLY A 27 -8.70 -1.29 16.15
N LEU A 28 -8.38 -0.23 15.43
CA LEU A 28 -7.23 0.66 15.66
C LEU A 28 -7.46 1.59 16.86
N PHE A 29 -8.71 1.69 17.34
CA PHE A 29 -9.04 2.55 18.46
C PHE A 29 -8.77 1.89 19.84
N GLU A 30 -8.88 0.58 19.95
CA GLU A 30 -8.43 -0.14 21.16
C GLU A 30 -6.90 -0.15 21.25
N SER A 31 -6.22 -0.04 20.10
CA SER A 31 -4.77 0.20 19.98
C SER A 31 -4.41 1.69 19.88
N TYR A 32 -5.32 2.64 20.13
CA TYR A 32 -4.98 4.07 20.17
C TYR A 32 -4.08 4.43 21.38
N ALA A 33 -4.04 3.54 22.38
CA ALA A 33 -3.07 3.58 23.46
C ALA A 33 -1.66 3.19 22.99
N ASP A 34 -1.53 2.53 21.83
CA ASP A 34 -0.26 2.24 21.19
C ASP A 34 0.29 3.51 20.52
N PRO A 35 1.50 3.96 20.90
CA PRO A 35 2.13 5.16 20.34
C PRO A 35 2.26 5.14 18.82
N ASN A 36 2.38 3.97 18.18
CA ASN A 36 2.60 3.84 16.74
C ASN A 36 1.31 4.05 15.96
N THR A 37 0.20 3.50 16.47
CA THR A 37 -1.14 3.72 15.92
C THR A 37 -1.51 5.20 15.99
N LYS A 38 -1.26 5.86 17.13
CA LYS A 38 -1.49 7.30 17.26
C LYS A 38 -0.62 8.13 16.30
N SER A 39 0.67 7.80 16.22
CA SER A 39 1.62 8.50 15.35
C SER A 39 1.33 8.33 13.85
N THR A 40 0.69 7.20 13.48
CA THR A 40 0.14 6.95 12.16
C THR A 40 -1.07 7.82 11.89
N ILE A 41 -2.00 7.91 12.84
CA ILE A 41 -3.22 8.72 12.71
C ILE A 41 -2.89 10.22 12.64
N ASP A 42 -1.92 10.68 13.42
CA ASP A 42 -1.46 12.07 13.39
C ASP A 42 -0.76 12.40 12.06
N PHE A 43 0.06 11.47 11.54
CA PHE A 43 0.65 11.60 10.21
C PHE A 43 -0.45 11.69 9.13
N TRP A 44 -1.48 10.87 9.24
CA TRP A 44 -2.64 10.83 8.36
C TRP A 44 -3.42 12.13 8.30
N LEU A 45 -3.75 12.66 9.48
CA LEU A 45 -4.51 13.89 9.64
C LEU A 45 -3.76 15.11 9.11
N GLY A 46 -2.43 15.12 9.28
CA GLY A 46 -1.57 16.21 8.83
C GLY A 46 -1.25 16.17 7.34
N ASN A 47 -1.01 14.99 6.77
CA ASN A 47 -0.38 14.85 5.45
C ASN A 47 -1.31 14.25 4.37
N CYS A 48 -2.43 13.62 4.76
CA CYS A 48 -3.29 12.89 3.81
C CYS A 48 -4.74 13.44 3.70
N PRO A 49 -4.98 14.77 3.66
CA PRO A 49 -6.34 15.33 3.74
C PRO A 49 -7.25 14.88 2.59
N ARG A 50 -6.69 14.48 1.45
CA ARG A 50 -7.45 14.03 0.28
C ARG A 50 -7.88 12.57 0.37
N ILE A 51 -7.10 11.69 0.99
CA ILE A 51 -7.55 10.32 1.26
C ILE A 51 -8.67 10.34 2.30
N VAL A 52 -8.54 11.21 3.31
CA VAL A 52 -9.62 11.47 4.27
C VAL A 52 -10.88 11.96 3.55
N TYR A 53 -10.75 12.83 2.54
CA TYR A 53 -11.90 13.29 1.73
C TYR A 53 -12.53 12.17 0.87
N PHE A 54 -11.73 11.31 0.23
CA PHE A 54 -12.23 10.15 -0.51
C PHE A 54 -13.01 9.20 0.39
N LEU A 55 -12.48 8.94 1.58
CA LEU A 55 -13.10 8.12 2.60
C LEU A 55 -14.37 8.76 3.21
N ASP A 56 -14.59 10.07 3.03
CA ASP A 56 -15.79 10.78 3.50
C ASP A 56 -16.93 10.81 2.46
N GLN A 57 -16.72 10.24 1.25
CA GLN A 57 -17.71 10.23 0.16
C GLN A 57 -18.82 9.18 0.39
N PRO A 58 -20.11 9.59 0.55
CA PRO A 58 -21.19 8.71 1.02
C PRO A 58 -21.52 7.48 0.16
N ARG A 59 -21.23 7.52 -1.15
CA ARG A 59 -21.56 6.45 -2.11
C ARG A 59 -20.42 5.48 -2.40
N THR A 60 -19.21 5.79 -1.93
CA THR A 60 -17.99 5.02 -2.25
C THR A 60 -17.30 4.51 -0.98
N SER A 61 -17.65 5.06 0.20
CA SER A 61 -16.85 4.89 1.41
C SER A 61 -17.40 3.97 2.51
N SER A 62 -18.62 3.44 2.39
CA SER A 62 -19.13 2.44 3.34
C SER A 62 -18.61 1.05 3.00
N ASP A 63 -18.99 0.55 1.82
CA ASP A 63 -18.87 -0.88 1.52
C ASP A 63 -17.44 -1.26 1.13
N LEU A 64 -16.74 -0.38 0.41
CA LEU A 64 -15.33 -0.54 0.09
C LEU A 64 -14.44 -0.47 1.35
N THR A 65 -14.71 0.51 2.22
CA THR A 65 -14.03 0.61 3.51
C THR A 65 -14.27 -0.62 4.34
N ASP A 66 -15.53 -1.07 4.45
CA ASP A 66 -15.89 -2.23 5.24
C ASP A 66 -15.30 -3.51 4.64
N ALA A 67 -15.21 -3.61 3.32
CA ALA A 67 -14.50 -4.67 2.62
C ALA A 67 -13.00 -4.62 2.95
N ALA A 68 -12.35 -3.47 2.83
CA ALA A 68 -10.92 -3.32 3.16
C ALA A 68 -10.66 -3.67 4.63
N VAL A 69 -11.48 -3.15 5.56
CA VAL A 69 -11.47 -3.48 6.99
C VAL A 69 -11.53 -4.98 7.20
N ARG A 70 -12.52 -5.67 6.61
CA ARG A 70 -12.69 -7.13 6.74
C ARG A 70 -11.51 -7.89 6.12
N PHE A 71 -10.95 -7.35 5.05
CA PHE A 71 -9.89 -7.99 4.30
C PHE A 71 -8.58 -8.04 5.08
N HIS A 72 -8.16 -6.89 5.64
CA HIS A 72 -6.86 -6.78 6.33
C HIS A 72 -6.97 -6.79 7.86
N ARG A 73 -8.13 -7.16 8.41
CA ARG A 73 -8.30 -7.25 9.86
C ARG A 73 -7.31 -8.26 10.44
N GLY A 74 -6.54 -7.83 11.45
CA GLY A 74 -5.56 -8.67 12.12
C GLY A 74 -4.20 -8.73 11.41
N ASP A 75 -4.04 -8.09 10.25
CA ASP A 75 -2.73 -7.99 9.61
C ASP A 75 -1.83 -6.98 10.33
N VAL A 76 -0.58 -7.40 10.54
CA VAL A 76 0.45 -6.58 11.16
C VAL A 76 1.74 -6.58 10.34
N ARG A 77 2.43 -5.45 10.33
CA ARG A 77 3.74 -5.29 9.70
C ARG A 77 4.74 -6.16 10.43
N LYS A 78 5.54 -6.93 9.69
CA LYS A 78 6.63 -7.72 10.27
C LYS A 78 7.75 -6.86 10.84
N VAL A 79 7.90 -5.63 10.32
CA VAL A 79 8.95 -4.71 10.75
C VAL A 79 8.57 -4.06 12.08
N THR A 80 7.34 -3.54 12.22
CA THR A 80 6.97 -2.67 13.34
C THR A 80 5.89 -3.25 14.25
N ARG A 81 5.27 -4.37 13.86
CA ARG A 81 4.03 -4.93 14.44
C ARG A 81 2.80 -4.02 14.33
N ASP A 82 2.94 -2.87 13.68
CA ASP A 82 1.81 -1.97 13.44
C ASP A 82 0.78 -2.62 12.54
N PRO A 83 -0.50 -2.26 12.68
CA PRO A 83 -1.54 -2.68 11.76
C PRO A 83 -1.16 -2.38 10.30
N TYR A 84 -1.31 -3.37 9.42
CA TYR A 84 -0.83 -3.28 8.03
C TYR A 84 -1.47 -2.14 7.24
N PHE A 85 -2.66 -1.68 7.66
CA PHE A 85 -3.30 -0.49 7.11
C PHE A 85 -2.38 0.72 7.03
N LYS A 86 -1.44 0.91 7.98
CA LYS A 86 -0.43 1.99 7.93
C LYS A 86 0.32 2.03 6.59
N HIS A 87 0.71 0.86 6.09
CA HIS A 87 1.42 0.69 4.80
C HIS A 87 0.54 1.02 3.61
N LEU A 88 -0.66 0.44 3.55
CA LEU A 88 -1.61 0.69 2.47
C LEU A 88 -1.82 2.19 2.27
N PHE A 89 -1.95 2.84 3.40
CA PHE A 89 -2.15 4.25 3.55
C PHE A 89 -0.96 5.13 3.19
N TYR A 90 0.26 4.76 3.60
CA TYR A 90 1.47 5.47 3.21
C TYR A 90 1.70 5.38 1.70
N THR A 91 1.44 4.21 1.09
CA THR A 91 1.45 4.04 -0.37
C THR A 91 0.48 5.00 -1.04
N GLY A 92 -0.75 5.10 -0.54
CA GLY A 92 -1.74 6.04 -1.05
C GLY A 92 -1.29 7.49 -0.98
N TYR A 93 -0.74 7.90 0.17
CA TYR A 93 -0.21 9.24 0.38
C TYR A 93 0.83 9.59 -0.68
N LEU A 94 1.80 8.70 -0.91
CA LEU A 94 2.83 8.90 -1.92
C LEU A 94 2.26 8.99 -3.34
N ILE A 95 1.25 8.18 -3.65
CA ILE A 95 0.52 8.26 -4.92
C ILE A 95 -0.10 9.65 -5.08
N PHE A 96 -0.89 10.10 -4.11
CA PHE A 96 -1.66 11.33 -4.27
C PHE A 96 -0.82 12.59 -4.14
N GLU A 97 0.27 12.59 -3.39
CA GLU A 97 1.12 13.78 -3.26
C GLU A 97 2.02 13.99 -4.47
N HIS A 98 2.54 12.91 -5.06
CA HIS A 98 3.60 12.99 -6.06
C HIS A 98 3.18 12.59 -7.47
N PHE A 99 1.97 12.03 -7.64
CA PHE A 99 1.44 11.64 -8.93
C PHE A 99 0.04 12.24 -9.17
N ASP A 100 -0.37 12.27 -10.42
CA ASP A 100 -1.68 12.79 -10.80
C ASP A 100 -2.79 11.94 -10.17
N GLN A 101 -3.70 12.60 -9.46
CA GLN A 101 -4.69 11.96 -8.60
C GLN A 101 -5.89 11.44 -9.39
N GLU A 102 -6.19 12.08 -10.52
CA GLU A 102 -7.23 11.60 -11.44
C GLU A 102 -6.77 10.32 -12.15
N PHE A 103 -5.48 10.02 -12.04
CA PHE A 103 -4.86 8.89 -12.72
C PHE A 103 -5.07 7.56 -11.99
N ILE A 104 -5.23 7.51 -10.66
CA ILE A 104 -5.31 6.24 -9.91
C ILE A 104 -6.60 6.15 -9.11
N ASN A 105 -7.36 5.07 -9.33
CA ASN A 105 -8.53 4.75 -8.50
C ASN A 105 -8.06 4.54 -7.04
N PRO A 106 -8.54 5.35 -6.07
CA PRO A 106 -8.14 5.24 -4.67
C PRO A 106 -8.44 3.88 -4.04
N GLN A 107 -9.37 3.09 -4.62
CA GLN A 107 -9.65 1.73 -4.19
C GLN A 107 -8.40 0.83 -4.24
N VAL A 108 -7.56 1.01 -5.24
CA VAL A 108 -6.35 0.19 -5.44
C VAL A 108 -5.36 0.36 -4.28
N VAL A 109 -5.29 1.55 -3.70
CA VAL A 109 -4.46 1.83 -2.52
C VAL A 109 -4.79 0.87 -1.37
N PHE A 110 -6.08 0.58 -1.17
CA PHE A 110 -6.54 -0.27 -0.07
C PHE A 110 -6.34 -1.76 -0.32
N PHE A 111 -6.11 -2.20 -1.55
CA PHE A 111 -6.08 -3.62 -1.87
C PHE A 111 -4.83 -4.08 -2.61
N HIS A 112 -3.88 -3.20 -2.93
CA HIS A 112 -2.73 -3.56 -3.77
C HIS A 112 -1.91 -4.78 -3.28
N ASP A 113 -1.90 -5.04 -1.96
CA ASP A 113 -1.22 -6.20 -1.35
C ASP A 113 -2.17 -7.32 -0.88
N ALA A 114 -3.48 -7.21 -1.17
CA ALA A 114 -4.52 -8.07 -0.63
C ALA A 114 -4.24 -9.57 -0.86
N ILE A 115 -3.95 -9.97 -2.10
CA ILE A 115 -3.68 -11.37 -2.44
C ILE A 115 -2.40 -11.86 -1.71
N GLU A 116 -1.33 -11.05 -1.69
CA GLU A 116 -0.09 -11.39 -0.98
C GLU A 116 -0.33 -11.60 0.53
N LEU A 117 -1.17 -10.76 1.15
CA LEU A 117 -1.49 -10.88 2.58
C LEU A 117 -2.33 -12.12 2.88
N ARG A 118 -3.34 -12.44 2.07
CA ARG A 118 -4.16 -13.63 2.27
C ARG A 118 -3.35 -14.92 2.18
N ARG A 119 -2.46 -15.02 1.20
CA ARG A 119 -1.53 -16.15 1.06
C ARG A 119 -0.73 -16.37 2.35
N LYS A 120 -0.24 -15.29 2.96
CA LYS A 120 0.53 -15.33 4.23
C LYS A 120 -0.30 -15.73 5.45
N GLN A 121 -1.55 -15.26 5.54
CA GLN A 121 -2.40 -15.51 6.72
C GLN A 121 -2.93 -16.94 6.79
N GLN A 122 -3.31 -17.50 5.64
CA GLN A 122 -4.01 -18.78 5.59
C GLN A 122 -3.09 -19.98 5.30
N PHE A 123 -1.77 -19.76 5.20
CA PHE A 123 -0.83 -20.75 4.64
C PHE A 123 -1.37 -21.34 3.32
N ASN A 124 -2.08 -20.50 2.56
CA ASN A 124 -2.78 -20.90 1.37
C ASN A 124 -2.15 -20.19 0.18
N ASP A 125 -1.05 -20.76 -0.29
CA ASP A 125 -0.35 -20.29 -1.49
C ASP A 125 -1.25 -20.33 -2.74
N GLY A 126 -2.37 -21.09 -2.68
CA GLY A 126 -3.35 -21.20 -3.74
C GLY A 126 -4.33 -20.03 -3.86
N TYR A 127 -4.34 -19.06 -2.93
CA TYR A 127 -5.27 -17.92 -3.02
C TYR A 127 -5.00 -17.10 -4.29
N SER A 128 -6.01 -17.03 -5.16
CA SER A 128 -5.92 -16.53 -6.52
C SER A 128 -6.63 -15.17 -6.71
N ALA A 129 -6.42 -14.56 -7.88
CA ALA A 129 -7.15 -13.34 -8.26
C ALA A 129 -8.67 -13.55 -8.33
N LEU A 130 -9.11 -14.75 -8.72
CA LEU A 130 -10.53 -15.07 -8.79
C LEU A 130 -11.14 -15.26 -7.40
N ASP A 131 -10.39 -15.84 -6.45
CA ASP A 131 -10.81 -15.90 -5.04
C ASP A 131 -10.97 -14.49 -4.47
N PHE A 132 -10.00 -13.61 -4.76
CA PHE A 132 -10.06 -12.20 -4.38
C PHE A 132 -11.27 -11.48 -4.99
N HIS A 133 -11.56 -11.67 -6.28
CA HIS A 133 -12.75 -11.14 -6.94
C HIS A 133 -14.05 -11.60 -6.28
N ASN A 134 -14.17 -12.90 -5.99
CA ASN A 134 -15.35 -13.47 -5.32
C ASN A 134 -15.53 -12.96 -3.89
N ASP A 135 -14.44 -12.77 -3.13
CA ASP A 135 -14.49 -12.20 -1.79
C ASP A 135 -15.00 -10.75 -1.82
N LEU A 136 -14.55 -9.94 -2.79
CA LEU A 136 -15.01 -8.57 -2.95
C LEU A 136 -16.51 -8.48 -3.31
N ILE A 137 -17.02 -9.37 -4.17
CA ILE A 137 -18.45 -9.48 -4.46
C ILE A 137 -19.23 -9.90 -3.21
N THR A 138 -18.70 -10.86 -2.45
CA THR A 138 -19.31 -11.32 -1.19
C THR A 138 -19.40 -10.19 -0.15
N TYR A 139 -18.46 -9.24 -0.19
CA TYR A 139 -18.48 -8.02 0.62
C TYR A 139 -19.35 -6.90 0.05
N GLY A 140 -20.06 -7.14 -1.04
CA GLY A 140 -21.07 -6.23 -1.60
C GLY A 140 -20.55 -5.27 -2.67
N LEU A 141 -19.35 -5.48 -3.21
CA LEU A 141 -18.89 -4.70 -4.37
C LEU A 141 -19.55 -5.19 -5.65
N ASP A 142 -19.89 -4.25 -6.53
CA ASP A 142 -20.55 -4.52 -7.82
C ASP A 142 -19.61 -5.24 -8.79
N ASP A 143 -20.10 -6.29 -9.47
CA ASP A 143 -19.34 -7.05 -10.48
C ASP A 143 -19.31 -6.33 -11.84
N GLY A 144 -18.78 -5.11 -11.80
CA GLY A 144 -18.54 -4.26 -12.96
C GLY A 144 -17.07 -4.23 -13.38
N ASP A 145 -16.80 -3.50 -14.45
CA ASP A 145 -15.44 -3.39 -15.02
C ASP A 145 -14.45 -2.74 -14.05
N GLY A 146 -14.89 -1.82 -13.20
CA GLY A 146 -14.04 -1.22 -12.16
C GLY A 146 -13.54 -2.23 -11.13
N LEU A 147 -14.35 -3.23 -10.76
CA LEU A 147 -13.94 -4.31 -9.86
C LEU A 147 -12.93 -5.24 -10.54
N ARG A 148 -13.15 -5.55 -11.81
CA ARG A 148 -12.22 -6.39 -12.60
C ARG A 148 -10.88 -5.70 -12.83
N GLU A 149 -10.89 -4.39 -13.09
CA GLU A 149 -9.68 -3.56 -13.15
C GLU A 149 -8.90 -3.62 -11.84
N LEU A 150 -9.58 -3.44 -10.70
CA LEU A 150 -8.96 -3.55 -9.38
C LEU A 150 -8.29 -4.93 -9.19
N VAL A 151 -9.01 -6.01 -9.46
CA VAL A 151 -8.50 -7.38 -9.33
C VAL A 151 -7.29 -7.61 -10.23
N LEU A 152 -7.35 -7.13 -11.48
CA LEU A 152 -6.23 -7.23 -12.43
C LEU A 152 -4.98 -6.50 -11.92
N ILE A 153 -5.15 -5.27 -11.42
CA ILE A 153 -4.03 -4.49 -10.87
C ILE A 153 -3.42 -5.22 -9.67
N VAL A 154 -4.25 -5.65 -8.72
CA VAL A 154 -3.79 -6.34 -7.50
C VAL A 154 -3.04 -7.62 -7.85
N ASP A 155 -3.56 -8.42 -8.77
CA ASP A 155 -2.90 -9.65 -9.21
C ASP A 155 -1.55 -9.38 -9.88
N ILE A 156 -1.46 -8.41 -10.79
CA ILE A 156 -0.19 -8.05 -11.45
C ILE A 156 0.85 -7.53 -10.45
N LEU A 157 0.41 -6.78 -9.42
CA LEU A 157 1.30 -6.28 -8.37
C LEU A 157 1.77 -7.39 -7.42
N THR A 158 1.02 -8.48 -7.32
CA THR A 158 1.26 -9.56 -6.37
C THR A 158 2.42 -10.46 -6.84
N PRO A 159 3.49 -10.60 -6.04
CA PRO A 159 4.56 -11.52 -6.36
C PRO A 159 4.10 -12.99 -6.30
N PRO A 160 4.89 -13.92 -6.86
CA PRO A 160 4.66 -15.35 -6.63
C PRO A 160 4.61 -15.65 -5.12
N ALA A 161 3.85 -16.68 -4.74
CA ALA A 161 3.82 -17.15 -3.37
C ALA A 161 5.23 -17.50 -2.88
N LYS A 162 5.54 -17.18 -1.62
CA LYS A 162 6.86 -17.45 -1.05
C LYS A 162 6.92 -18.93 -0.67
N ALA A 163 7.79 -19.70 -1.30
CA ALA A 163 8.08 -21.07 -0.87
C ALA A 163 8.60 -21.09 0.60
N ASP A 164 8.23 -22.12 1.35
CA ASP A 164 8.53 -22.22 2.79
C ASP A 164 10.03 -22.21 3.11
N ASP A 165 10.85 -22.80 2.23
CA ASP A 165 12.28 -23.05 2.42
C ASP A 165 13.19 -22.06 1.66
N ILE A 166 12.64 -21.07 0.96
CA ILE A 166 13.46 -20.12 0.21
C ILE A 166 14.31 -19.25 1.15
N ALA A 167 15.61 -19.24 0.88
CA ALA A 167 16.57 -18.44 1.62
C ALA A 167 16.25 -16.95 1.48
N ARG A 168 16.72 -16.16 2.45
CA ARG A 168 16.51 -14.71 2.52
C ARG A 168 16.93 -14.01 1.22
N ASP A 169 18.16 -14.24 0.78
CA ASP A 169 18.75 -13.49 -0.34
C ASP A 169 18.09 -13.88 -1.67
N ASP A 170 17.68 -15.15 -1.79
CA ASP A 170 16.88 -15.63 -2.91
C ASP A 170 15.50 -14.97 -2.95
N TRP A 171 14.86 -14.78 -1.79
CA TRP A 171 13.59 -14.06 -1.73
C TRP A 171 13.72 -12.57 -2.08
N ILE A 172 14.81 -11.92 -1.64
CA ILE A 172 15.13 -10.54 -2.05
C ILE A 172 15.26 -10.49 -3.57
N LYS A 173 15.98 -11.44 -4.17
CA LYS A 173 16.12 -11.54 -5.62
C LYS A 173 14.77 -11.73 -6.33
N VAL A 174 13.89 -12.60 -5.82
CA VAL A 174 12.53 -12.78 -6.38
C VAL A 174 11.73 -11.47 -6.34
N LYS A 175 11.79 -10.71 -5.24
CA LYS A 175 11.12 -9.40 -5.14
C LYS A 175 11.72 -8.37 -6.11
N ILE A 176 13.04 -8.38 -6.31
CA ILE A 176 13.73 -7.53 -7.29
C ILE A 176 13.30 -7.90 -8.72
N ASP A 177 13.27 -9.18 -9.06
CA ASP A 177 12.90 -9.64 -10.39
C ASP A 177 11.42 -9.37 -10.68
N ASN A 178 10.53 -9.51 -9.68
CA ASN A 178 9.14 -9.07 -9.78
C ASN A 178 9.02 -7.55 -9.99
N PHE A 179 9.84 -6.74 -9.30
CA PHE A 179 9.84 -5.30 -9.55
C PHE A 179 10.22 -4.98 -11.00
N ARG A 180 11.29 -5.61 -11.51
CA ARG A 180 11.75 -5.42 -12.89
C ARG A 180 10.70 -5.84 -13.92
N SER A 181 10.05 -7.00 -13.73
CA SER A 181 9.01 -7.46 -14.65
C SER A 181 7.82 -6.49 -14.71
N ILE A 182 7.40 -5.93 -13.57
CA ILE A 182 6.33 -4.92 -13.53
C ILE A 182 6.79 -3.62 -14.21
N MET A 183 8.06 -3.21 -14.03
CA MET A 183 8.58 -2.01 -14.70
C MET A 183 8.69 -2.16 -16.22
N ASP A 184 8.94 -3.38 -16.70
CA ASP A 184 9.02 -3.72 -18.11
C ASP A 184 7.66 -4.13 -18.71
N LEU A 185 6.57 -4.08 -17.91
CA LEU A 185 5.21 -4.44 -18.31
C LEU A 185 4.73 -3.64 -19.53
N LYS A 186 4.07 -4.33 -20.47
CA LYS A 186 3.47 -3.78 -21.69
C LYS A 186 1.97 -4.03 -21.72
N ALA A 187 1.26 -3.27 -22.56
CA ALA A 187 -0.21 -3.39 -22.70
C ALA A 187 -0.66 -4.82 -23.01
N ARG A 188 0.06 -5.54 -23.90
CA ARG A 188 -0.23 -6.93 -24.23
C ARG A 188 -0.20 -7.87 -23.01
N ASP A 189 0.69 -7.60 -22.05
CA ASP A 189 0.89 -8.47 -20.89
C ASP A 189 -0.32 -8.32 -19.95
N VAL A 190 -0.82 -7.09 -19.79
CA VAL A 190 -2.05 -6.76 -19.07
C VAL A 190 -3.27 -7.43 -19.72
N SER A 191 -3.42 -7.31 -21.04
CA SER A 191 -4.54 -7.93 -21.77
C SER A 191 -4.52 -9.46 -21.68
N ASN A 192 -3.33 -10.07 -21.79
CA ASN A 192 -3.19 -11.52 -21.62
C ASN A 192 -3.58 -11.94 -20.20
N ARG A 193 -3.12 -11.20 -19.19
CA ARG A 193 -3.42 -11.52 -17.80
C ARG A 193 -4.91 -11.40 -17.48
N TYR A 194 -5.58 -10.38 -18.03
CA TYR A 194 -7.03 -10.25 -17.91
C TYR A 194 -7.77 -11.47 -18.50
N ARG A 195 -7.34 -11.92 -19.69
CA ARG A 195 -7.91 -13.12 -20.33
C ARG A 195 -7.71 -14.37 -19.50
N GLU A 196 -6.54 -14.53 -18.89
CA GLU A 196 -6.24 -15.67 -18.01
C GLU A 196 -7.16 -15.71 -16.77
N ILE A 197 -7.39 -14.56 -16.12
CA ILE A 197 -8.18 -14.48 -14.89
C ILE A 197 -9.68 -14.66 -15.19
N PHE A 198 -10.21 -13.89 -16.14
CA PHE A 198 -11.66 -13.77 -16.35
C PHE A 198 -12.19 -14.60 -17.52
N GLN A 199 -11.31 -15.29 -18.26
CA GLN A 199 -11.67 -16.07 -19.45
C GLN A 199 -12.45 -15.27 -20.50
N LYS A 200 -12.17 -13.97 -20.58
CA LYS A 200 -12.80 -13.00 -21.47
C LYS A 200 -11.75 -12.06 -22.04
N ASP A 201 -11.98 -11.58 -23.26
CA ASP A 201 -11.13 -10.52 -23.80
C ASP A 201 -11.35 -9.21 -23.05
N LEU A 202 -10.27 -8.47 -22.88
CA LEU A 202 -10.31 -7.11 -22.36
C LEU A 202 -10.85 -6.20 -23.47
N THR A 203 -12.01 -5.58 -23.24
CA THR A 203 -12.73 -4.81 -24.27
C THR A 203 -12.47 -3.30 -24.22
N ILE A 204 -11.56 -2.83 -23.36
CA ILE A 204 -11.19 -1.41 -23.27
C ILE A 204 -10.21 -1.04 -24.38
N ALA A 205 -10.17 0.24 -24.76
CA ALA A 205 -9.34 0.72 -25.86
C ALA A 205 -7.84 0.59 -25.51
N ASP A 206 -6.97 0.40 -26.51
CA ASP A 206 -5.52 0.24 -26.29
C ASP A 206 -4.90 1.37 -25.45
N LYS A 207 -5.33 2.61 -25.68
CA LYS A 207 -4.90 3.79 -24.90
C LYS A 207 -5.29 3.70 -23.41
N GLU A 208 -6.41 3.05 -23.10
CA GLU A 208 -6.85 2.81 -21.72
C GLU A 208 -6.00 1.69 -21.08
N VAL A 209 -5.59 0.68 -21.85
CA VAL A 209 -4.65 -0.35 -21.39
C VAL A 209 -3.26 0.23 -21.10
N GLU A 210 -2.78 1.15 -21.95
CA GLU A 210 -1.52 1.86 -21.71
C GLU A 210 -1.58 2.72 -20.43
N SER A 211 -2.71 3.40 -20.22
CA SER A 211 -2.98 4.11 -18.96
C SER A 211 -2.93 3.16 -17.77
N LEU A 212 -3.54 1.97 -17.88
CA LEU A 212 -3.53 0.95 -16.84
C LEU A 212 -2.12 0.44 -16.52
N VAL A 213 -1.28 0.20 -17.53
CA VAL A 213 0.14 -0.15 -17.34
C VAL A 213 0.86 0.93 -16.54
N ALA A 214 0.67 2.20 -16.87
CA ALA A 214 1.30 3.30 -16.15
C ALA A 214 0.81 3.40 -14.70
N ARG A 215 -0.49 3.15 -14.44
CA ARG A 215 -1.04 3.10 -13.06
C ARG A 215 -0.36 2.02 -12.24
N ILE A 216 -0.27 0.80 -12.77
CA ILE A 216 0.38 -0.34 -12.11
C ILE A 216 1.83 0.01 -11.74
N LYS A 217 2.58 0.62 -12.65
CA LYS A 217 3.98 1.02 -12.40
C LYS A 217 4.09 2.06 -11.28
N ILE A 218 3.23 3.07 -11.28
CA ILE A 218 3.20 4.11 -10.23
C ILE A 218 2.87 3.50 -8.87
N ILE A 219 1.85 2.63 -8.80
CA ILE A 219 1.49 1.97 -7.54
C ILE A 219 2.65 1.13 -7.02
N LYS A 220 3.33 0.39 -7.89
CA LYS A 220 4.48 -0.43 -7.47
C LYS A 220 5.64 0.41 -6.95
N LEU A 221 5.89 1.55 -7.60
CA LEU A 221 6.91 2.50 -7.18
C LEU A 221 6.58 3.11 -5.81
N ALA A 222 5.33 3.52 -5.61
CA ALA A 222 4.85 4.08 -4.35
C ALA A 222 4.88 3.04 -3.22
N ASP A 223 4.50 1.78 -3.46
CA ASP A 223 4.62 0.68 -2.49
C ASP A 223 6.09 0.50 -2.05
N LEU A 224 7.02 0.52 -3.00
CA LEU A 224 8.43 0.37 -2.69
C LEU A 224 8.97 1.53 -1.84
N ALA A 225 8.62 2.76 -2.22
CA ALA A 225 8.99 3.98 -1.49
C ALA A 225 8.34 4.06 -0.10
N ALA A 226 7.09 3.62 0.03
CA ALA A 226 6.38 3.57 1.31
C ALA A 226 7.09 2.66 2.30
N ASN A 227 7.44 1.43 1.88
CA ASN A 227 8.19 0.51 2.73
C ASN A 227 9.52 1.10 3.25
N MET A 228 10.20 1.87 2.41
CA MET A 228 11.47 2.53 2.76
C MET A 228 11.22 3.66 3.76
N ARG A 229 10.31 4.57 3.44
CA ARG A 229 10.01 5.75 4.27
C ARG A 229 9.43 5.41 5.63
N GLU A 230 8.55 4.41 5.71
CA GLU A 230 8.01 3.95 6.99
C GLU A 230 9.11 3.48 7.94
N THR A 231 10.03 2.66 7.43
CA THR A 231 11.16 2.15 8.21
C THR A 231 11.97 3.30 8.83
N VAL A 232 12.17 4.39 8.10
CA VAL A 232 12.94 5.56 8.56
C VAL A 232 12.16 6.35 9.60
N VAL A 233 10.87 6.58 9.36
CA VAL A 233 9.99 7.30 10.29
C VAL A 233 9.93 6.58 11.64
N ASP A 234 9.88 5.25 11.63
CA ASP A 234 9.81 4.45 12.86
C ASP A 234 11.15 4.46 13.63
N LEU A 235 12.28 4.48 12.93
CA LEU A 235 13.60 4.71 13.55
C LEU A 235 13.76 6.13 14.11
N GLN A 236 13.32 7.16 13.39
CA GLN A 236 13.39 8.57 13.85
C GLN A 236 12.54 8.81 15.09
N ARG A 237 11.42 8.09 15.22
CA ARG A 237 10.50 8.20 16.35
C ARG A 237 10.93 7.36 17.56
N GLY A 238 12.03 6.61 17.46
CA GLY A 238 12.52 5.73 18.53
C GLY A 238 11.57 4.57 18.86
N VAL A 239 10.65 4.27 17.93
CA VAL A 239 9.70 3.16 18.02
C VAL A 239 10.41 1.84 17.73
N ASP A 240 11.34 1.87 16.78
CA ASP A 240 12.23 0.76 16.48
C ASP A 240 13.57 0.91 17.20
N GLU A 241 13.95 -0.15 17.92
CA GLU A 241 15.28 -0.26 18.53
C GLU A 241 16.32 -0.72 17.50
N LYS A 242 17.61 -0.47 17.81
CA LYS A 242 18.75 -0.92 17.00
C LYS A 242 18.81 -2.45 16.84
N HIS A 243 18.27 -3.21 17.78
CA HIS A 243 18.32 -4.69 17.80
C HIS A 243 16.96 -5.30 17.47
N ALA A 244 16.95 -6.44 16.76
CA ALA A 244 15.72 -7.19 16.53
C ALA A 244 15.06 -7.59 17.86
N ARG A 245 13.82 -7.13 18.06
CA ARG A 245 12.89 -7.74 19.02
C ARG A 245 12.21 -8.94 18.36
N ASN A 246 11.66 -9.86 19.14
CA ASN A 246 11.09 -11.13 18.67
C ASN A 246 10.23 -11.01 17.39
N GLY A 247 10.76 -11.52 16.27
CA GLY A 247 10.10 -11.56 14.96
C GLY A 247 10.30 -10.35 14.07
N MET A 248 11.11 -9.36 14.47
CA MET A 248 11.52 -8.23 13.64
C MET A 248 12.83 -8.54 12.90
N LYS A 249 13.11 -7.78 11.84
CA LYS A 249 14.34 -7.91 11.05
C LYS A 249 15.40 -6.92 11.55
N ASP A 250 16.65 -7.35 11.58
CA ASP A 250 17.77 -6.53 12.06
C ASP A 250 17.93 -5.23 11.25
N LEU A 251 18.54 -4.21 11.86
CA LEU A 251 18.73 -2.91 11.20
C LEU A 251 19.65 -3.02 9.97
N ASP A 252 20.73 -3.80 10.05
CA ASP A 252 21.63 -4.06 8.91
C ASP A 252 20.88 -4.70 7.72
N TRP A 253 19.97 -5.63 8.03
CA TRP A 253 19.11 -6.26 7.04
C TRP A 253 18.23 -5.24 6.31
N ARG A 254 17.65 -4.30 7.08
CA ARG A 254 16.76 -3.26 6.56
C ARG A 254 17.53 -2.23 5.74
N ILE A 255 18.74 -1.86 6.16
CA ILE A 255 19.62 -0.95 5.41
C ILE A 255 19.99 -1.55 4.05
N GLU A 256 20.34 -2.84 4.00
CA GLU A 256 20.66 -3.47 2.72
C GLU A 256 19.46 -3.55 1.79
N GLU A 257 18.28 -3.95 2.28
CA GLU A 257 17.07 -3.88 1.47
C GLU A 257 16.76 -2.46 1.00
N PHE A 258 16.92 -1.46 1.86
CA PHE A 258 16.72 -0.06 1.51
C PHE A 258 17.66 0.35 0.36
N ARG A 259 18.96 0.01 0.45
CA ARG A 259 19.96 0.32 -0.56
C ARG A 259 19.61 -0.31 -1.92
N GLN A 260 19.28 -1.60 -1.93
CA GLN A 260 18.89 -2.30 -3.17
C GLN A 260 17.65 -1.69 -3.82
N ARG A 261 16.65 -1.31 -3.02
CA ARG A 261 15.42 -0.68 -3.52
C ARG A 261 15.67 0.72 -4.05
N LEU A 262 16.50 1.52 -3.37
CA LEU A 262 16.88 2.85 -3.84
C LEU A 262 17.56 2.78 -5.21
N MET A 263 18.52 1.86 -5.38
CA MET A 263 19.19 1.66 -6.67
C MET A 263 18.22 1.28 -7.80
N LEU A 264 17.20 0.47 -7.51
CA LEU A 264 16.16 0.15 -8.49
C LEU A 264 15.34 1.39 -8.87
N ILE A 265 14.93 2.18 -7.90
CA ILE A 265 14.16 3.40 -8.15
C ILE A 265 14.99 4.39 -8.98
N GLU A 266 16.26 4.62 -8.63
CA GLU A 266 17.17 5.48 -9.38
C GLU A 266 17.34 5.03 -10.84
N LYS A 267 17.44 3.71 -11.07
CA LYS A 267 17.59 3.15 -12.41
C LYS A 267 16.36 3.34 -13.29
N TYR A 268 15.16 3.08 -12.74
CA TYR A 268 13.91 3.07 -13.53
C TYR A 268 13.19 4.43 -13.54
N PHE A 269 13.42 5.27 -12.52
CA PHE A 269 12.79 6.57 -12.36
C PHE A 269 13.76 7.60 -11.77
N SER A 270 14.82 7.93 -12.52
CA SER A 270 15.80 8.93 -12.10
C SER A 270 15.21 10.32 -11.81
N GLY A 271 13.99 10.62 -12.29
CA GLY A 271 13.23 11.84 -11.98
C GLY A 271 12.21 11.69 -10.85
N PHE A 272 12.22 10.60 -10.08
CA PHE A 272 11.24 10.39 -9.01
C PHE A 272 11.41 11.45 -7.90
N PRO A 273 10.34 12.21 -7.53
CA PRO A 273 10.46 13.39 -6.67
C PRO A 273 11.07 13.16 -5.28
N LEU A 274 11.00 11.92 -4.77
CA LEU A 274 11.49 11.60 -3.42
C LEU A 274 12.90 11.00 -3.40
N LEU A 275 13.56 10.85 -4.55
CA LEU A 275 14.89 10.22 -4.61
C LEU A 275 15.89 10.87 -3.66
N GLU A 276 16.03 12.19 -3.69
CA GLU A 276 16.99 12.90 -2.82
C GLU A 276 16.69 12.69 -1.33
N GLN A 277 15.42 12.73 -0.95
CA GLN A 277 14.98 12.47 0.42
C GLN A 277 15.32 11.04 0.83
N MET A 278 15.02 10.05 -0.02
CA MET A 278 15.29 8.64 0.25
C MET A 278 16.80 8.34 0.33
N SER A 279 17.63 8.99 -0.49
CA SER A 279 19.08 8.92 -0.33
C SER A 279 19.54 9.52 1.00
N GLY A 280 18.91 10.62 1.44
CA GLY A 280 19.15 11.22 2.77
C GLY A 280 18.77 10.30 3.92
N ASP A 281 17.65 9.60 3.78
CA ASP A 281 17.15 8.63 4.75
C ASP A 281 18.08 7.43 4.90
N LEU A 282 18.59 6.89 3.79
CA LEU A 282 19.56 5.79 3.82
C LEU A 282 20.81 6.21 4.61
N ARG A 283 21.36 7.41 4.33
CA ARG A 283 22.51 7.96 5.07
C ARG A 283 22.23 8.12 6.56
N TYR A 284 20.99 8.48 6.93
CA TYR A 284 20.59 8.55 8.33
C TYR A 284 20.61 7.16 8.98
N MET A 285 20.02 6.14 8.32
CA MET A 285 20.00 4.77 8.85
C MET A 285 21.42 4.20 8.99
N GLU A 286 22.30 4.43 8.02
CA GLU A 286 23.70 3.99 8.06
C GLU A 286 24.46 4.58 9.25
N LYS A 287 24.17 5.82 9.64
CA LYS A 287 24.77 6.46 10.83
C LYS A 287 24.32 5.85 12.16
N LEU A 288 23.21 5.12 12.18
CA LEU A 288 22.72 4.48 13.41
C LEU A 288 23.48 3.18 13.72
N ILE A 289 24.14 2.56 12.76
CA ILE A 289 24.87 1.29 12.97
C ILE A 289 26.39 1.48 13.06
N SER A 290 26.91 2.62 12.61
CA SER A 290 28.29 3.08 12.80
C SER A 290 28.55 3.59 14.21
#